data_AF-A0AAV9ZVC4-F1
#
_entry.id   AF-A0AAV9ZVC4-F1
#
_cell.length_a   1.000
_cell.length_b   1.000
_cell.length_c   1.000
_cell.angle_alpha   90.00
_cell.angle_beta   90.00
_cell.angle_gamma   90.00
#
_symmetry.space_group_name_H-M   'P 1'
#
loop_
_entity.id
_entity.type
_entity.pdbx_description
1 polymer ?
#
loop_
_entity_poly.entity_id
_entity_poly.type
_entity_poly.pdbx_seq_one_letter_code
_entity_poly.pdbx_strand_id
1 'polypeptide(L)'
;MSVEDMKTFMAWSESVRPKSKLVEATKAGIAPTAPAERLLLLKHGLMRAFVSSGFTLWTIDFELCGLQMRDLTLDCVGPLPFNHPYFKVFLDGRKGWQHKQGYDGKRESNEYNIYGQRDIPAIDMYQHLLTWLPFYELCLGRKLESDDYSFPYIASNGTIHSKREMTVQVSQDLITEFTVGAGLKKTYTTHSFRRGGVQDRFMFAPLGKRWSLSIVRWWGGWAIGEHVDTLMKYLLDSLQSYETGHADALCPVQHEVDKRFMGEHILVKPVTTADFRATTAELMAQLKTISLNSSNCRLPAPPPIRSHLTASVPANTAPASSTSTSAQHNSLPEIISTPNTPSRRNSRLSEQVEVVPGVSIPDLKKGDRAWLEAVRQWEDGDPDQHLTALRHWPPEHYSGGMRMVTGLKRSQRKLIFDEYDRLGRNEAEFIKAYPKSHTSIAKLLDAIRQSNKARGVTVGRRSKRGSVE
;
A
#
# COMPACT_ATOMS: atom_id res chain seq x y z
N MET A 1 -7.19 -3.50 -4.55
CA MET A 1 -7.73 -3.12 -5.87
C MET A 1 -6.54 -2.62 -6.67
N SER A 2 -6.19 -3.22 -7.80
CA SER A 2 -5.07 -2.74 -8.63
C SER A 2 -5.49 -1.54 -9.49
N VAL A 3 -4.54 -0.95 -10.22
CA VAL A 3 -4.84 0.10 -11.20
C VAL A 3 -5.72 -0.44 -12.34
N GLU A 4 -5.57 -1.71 -12.72
CA GLU A 4 -6.40 -2.39 -13.72
C GLU A 4 -7.83 -2.54 -13.22
N ASP A 5 -8.03 -2.94 -11.96
CA ASP A 5 -9.35 -2.97 -11.36
C ASP A 5 -10.00 -1.57 -11.36
N MET A 6 -9.21 -0.51 -11.05
CA MET A 6 -9.68 0.88 -11.13
C MET A 6 -10.05 1.29 -12.56
N LYS A 7 -9.28 0.86 -13.57
CA LYS A 7 -9.60 1.10 -14.99
C LYS A 7 -10.92 0.44 -15.37
N THR A 8 -11.13 -0.81 -14.99
CA THR A 8 -12.40 -1.53 -15.24
C THR A 8 -13.57 -0.86 -14.52
N PHE A 9 -13.40 -0.48 -13.24
CA PHE A 9 -14.39 0.26 -12.47
C PHE A 9 -14.81 1.56 -13.16
N MET A 10 -13.83 2.37 -13.57
CA MET A 10 -14.07 3.67 -14.19
C MET A 10 -14.69 3.52 -15.58
N ALA A 11 -14.20 2.58 -16.39
CA ALA A 11 -14.73 2.31 -17.72
C ALA A 11 -16.21 1.86 -17.67
N TRP A 12 -16.56 0.98 -16.73
CA TRP A 12 -17.96 0.60 -16.52
C TRP A 12 -18.80 1.79 -16.06
N SER A 13 -18.30 2.59 -15.11
CA SER A 13 -19.06 3.75 -14.67
C SER A 13 -19.29 4.73 -15.82
N GLU A 14 -18.29 5.00 -16.66
CA GLU A 14 -18.38 5.86 -17.85
C GLU A 14 -19.36 5.31 -18.89
N SER A 15 -19.41 3.99 -19.09
CA SER A 15 -20.35 3.39 -20.05
C SER A 15 -21.80 3.50 -19.57
N VAL A 16 -22.04 3.42 -18.26
CA VAL A 16 -23.38 3.61 -17.68
C VAL A 16 -23.77 5.09 -17.70
N ARG A 17 -22.87 6.00 -17.29
CA ARG A 17 -23.12 7.45 -17.26
C ARG A 17 -21.91 8.25 -17.72
N PRO A 18 -21.82 8.68 -18.99
CA PRO A 18 -20.65 9.41 -19.47
C PRO A 18 -20.36 10.67 -18.64
N LYS A 19 -19.08 10.90 -18.30
CA LYS A 19 -18.62 12.13 -17.62
C LYS A 19 -19.02 13.38 -18.39
N SER A 20 -19.11 13.31 -19.73
CA SER A 20 -19.56 14.42 -20.55
C SER A 20 -20.94 14.94 -20.12
N LYS A 21 -21.84 14.07 -19.63
CA LYS A 21 -23.16 14.49 -19.13
C LYS A 21 -23.09 15.39 -17.90
N LEU A 22 -22.19 15.10 -16.97
CA LEU A 22 -21.97 15.94 -15.79
C LEU A 22 -21.40 17.30 -16.21
N VAL A 23 -20.44 17.29 -17.14
CA VAL A 23 -19.79 18.49 -17.66
C VAL A 23 -20.77 19.34 -18.47
N GLU A 24 -21.58 18.73 -19.34
CA GLU A 24 -22.62 19.38 -20.14
C GLU A 24 -23.66 20.05 -19.24
N ALA A 25 -24.20 19.33 -18.24
CA ALA A 25 -25.17 19.88 -17.29
C ALA A 25 -24.58 21.06 -16.51
N THR A 26 -23.35 20.94 -16.03
CA THR A 26 -22.63 22.01 -15.32
C THR A 26 -22.43 23.23 -16.21
N LYS A 27 -21.98 23.05 -17.46
CA LYS A 27 -21.78 24.14 -18.42
C LYS A 27 -23.08 24.83 -18.79
N ALA A 28 -24.17 24.08 -18.92
CA ALA A 28 -25.49 24.62 -19.20
C ALA A 28 -26.11 25.33 -17.99
N GLY A 29 -25.62 25.06 -16.77
CA GLY A 29 -26.22 25.55 -15.53
C GLY A 29 -27.61 24.95 -15.25
N ILE A 30 -27.92 23.80 -15.84
CA ILE A 30 -29.24 23.16 -15.75
C ILE A 30 -29.08 21.78 -15.09
N ALA A 31 -29.60 21.66 -13.87
CA ALA A 31 -29.63 20.38 -13.17
C ALA A 31 -30.59 19.39 -13.86
N PRO A 32 -30.29 18.08 -13.87
CA PRO A 32 -31.21 17.08 -14.41
C PRO A 32 -32.56 17.11 -13.68
N THR A 33 -33.65 17.24 -14.44
CA THR A 33 -35.01 17.39 -13.90
C THR A 33 -35.64 16.05 -13.51
N ALA A 34 -35.31 14.97 -14.23
CA ALA A 34 -35.80 13.63 -13.92
C ALA A 34 -35.12 13.08 -12.65
N PRO A 35 -35.85 12.76 -11.56
CA PRO A 35 -35.25 12.36 -10.29
C PRO A 35 -34.34 11.13 -10.38
N ALA A 36 -34.74 10.12 -11.16
CA ALA A 36 -33.97 8.90 -11.35
C ALA A 36 -32.66 9.15 -12.11
N GLU A 37 -32.70 10.00 -13.13
CA GLU A 37 -31.51 10.39 -13.90
C GLU A 37 -30.54 11.18 -13.03
N ARG A 38 -31.07 12.17 -12.28
CA ARG A 38 -30.31 12.99 -11.34
C ARG A 38 -29.60 12.14 -10.29
N LEU A 39 -30.32 11.22 -9.64
CA LEU A 39 -29.74 10.32 -8.63
C LEU A 39 -28.61 9.49 -9.21
N LEU A 40 -28.80 8.96 -10.42
CA LEU A 40 -27.80 8.10 -11.05
C LEU A 40 -26.54 8.90 -11.44
N LEU A 41 -26.69 10.11 -11.97
CA LEU A 41 -25.56 11.02 -12.25
C LEU A 41 -24.82 11.41 -10.96
N LEU A 42 -25.56 11.71 -9.89
CA LEU A 42 -24.99 12.00 -8.57
C LEU A 42 -24.16 10.82 -8.04
N LYS A 43 -24.73 9.60 -8.05
CA LYS A 43 -24.01 8.39 -7.61
C LYS A 43 -22.72 8.17 -8.39
N HIS A 44 -22.77 8.20 -9.72
CA HIS A 44 -21.58 7.95 -10.54
C HIS A 44 -20.54 9.06 -10.42
N GLY A 45 -20.95 10.33 -10.39
CA GLY A 45 -20.04 11.45 -10.17
C GLY A 45 -19.33 11.37 -8.82
N LEU A 46 -20.11 11.14 -7.75
CA LEU A 46 -19.60 10.97 -6.40
C LEU A 46 -18.61 9.81 -6.34
N MET A 47 -18.99 8.64 -6.87
CA MET A 47 -18.14 7.45 -6.75
C MET A 47 -16.84 7.56 -7.54
N ARG A 48 -16.82 8.20 -8.73
CA ARG A 48 -15.56 8.44 -9.45
C ARG A 48 -14.60 9.33 -8.67
N ALA A 49 -15.12 10.41 -8.09
CA ALA A 49 -14.32 11.28 -7.24
C ALA A 49 -13.88 10.56 -5.95
N PHE A 50 -14.78 9.82 -5.30
CA PHE A 50 -14.52 9.12 -4.05
C PHE A 50 -13.43 8.05 -4.20
N VAL A 51 -13.57 7.11 -5.14
CA VAL A 51 -12.61 5.99 -5.25
C VAL A 51 -11.24 6.45 -5.74
N SER A 52 -11.18 7.43 -6.65
CA SER A 52 -9.90 8.00 -7.10
C SER A 52 -9.22 8.79 -5.98
N SER A 53 -9.98 9.46 -5.11
CA SER A 53 -9.47 10.13 -3.91
C SER A 53 -8.91 9.14 -2.90
N GLY A 54 -9.65 8.05 -2.60
CA GLY A 54 -9.17 6.99 -1.71
C GLY A 54 -7.91 6.29 -2.23
N PHE A 55 -7.84 6.06 -3.55
CA PHE A 55 -6.68 5.46 -4.20
C PHE A 55 -5.46 6.41 -4.23
N THR A 56 -5.69 7.72 -4.37
CA THR A 56 -4.61 8.72 -4.43
C THR A 56 -4.09 9.07 -3.04
N LEU A 57 -4.96 9.36 -2.07
CA LEU A 57 -4.59 9.82 -0.72
C LEU A 57 -4.29 8.69 0.27
N TRP A 58 -4.64 7.45 -0.10
CA TRP A 58 -4.49 6.26 0.75
C TRP A 58 -5.25 6.40 2.07
N THR A 59 -6.43 7.00 2.01
CA THR A 59 -7.30 7.23 3.15
C THR A 59 -8.03 5.95 3.55
N ILE A 60 -8.38 5.88 4.83
CA ILE A 60 -9.41 4.95 5.31
C ILE A 60 -10.79 5.59 5.18
N ASP A 61 -11.84 4.79 5.34
CA ASP A 61 -13.23 5.24 5.14
C ASP A 61 -13.57 6.55 5.87
N PHE A 62 -13.37 6.59 7.18
CA PHE A 62 -13.67 7.78 8.00
C PHE A 62 -12.85 9.03 7.60
N GLU A 63 -11.60 8.86 7.17
CA GLU A 63 -10.78 10.00 6.72
C GLU A 63 -11.36 10.60 5.42
N LEU A 64 -11.90 9.75 4.54
CA LEU A 64 -12.42 10.18 3.25
C LEU A 64 -13.86 10.69 3.35
N CYS A 65 -14.72 9.98 4.07
CA CYS A 65 -16.10 10.38 4.32
C CYS A 65 -16.17 11.69 5.13
N GLY A 66 -15.21 11.90 6.03
CA GLY A 66 -15.10 13.12 6.84
C GLY A 66 -14.53 14.33 6.12
N LEU A 67 -14.10 14.22 4.85
CA LEU A 67 -13.48 15.32 4.11
C LEU A 67 -14.49 16.44 3.81
N GLN A 68 -14.16 17.67 4.20
CA GLN A 68 -15.01 18.84 4.01
C GLN A 68 -14.36 19.87 3.08
N MET A 69 -15.15 20.84 2.61
CA MET A 69 -14.64 21.89 1.72
C MET A 69 -13.56 22.77 2.34
N ARG A 70 -13.59 22.99 3.67
CA ARG A 70 -12.52 23.70 4.40
C ARG A 70 -11.17 22.99 4.33
N ASP A 71 -11.18 21.69 4.05
CA ASP A 71 -9.99 20.87 3.93
C ASP A 71 -9.41 20.94 2.50
N LEU A 72 -10.07 21.63 1.58
CA LEU A 72 -9.64 21.79 0.19
C LEU A 72 -9.20 23.23 -0.08
N THR A 73 -8.05 23.41 -0.71
CA THR A 73 -7.67 24.70 -1.32
C THR A 73 -7.57 24.51 -2.82
N LEU A 74 -8.57 25.02 -3.55
CA LEU A 74 -8.65 24.87 -5.00
C LEU A 74 -7.77 25.90 -5.73
N ASP A 75 -7.65 25.76 -7.05
CA ASP A 75 -7.01 26.72 -7.97
C ASP A 75 -5.57 27.11 -7.61
N CYS A 76 -4.81 26.18 -7.03
CA CYS A 76 -3.41 26.40 -6.70
C CYS A 76 -2.52 26.28 -7.93
N VAL A 77 -1.43 27.06 -7.96
CA VAL A 77 -0.45 27.05 -9.05
C VAL A 77 0.91 26.67 -8.49
N GLY A 78 1.55 25.70 -9.14
CA GLY A 78 2.88 25.21 -8.76
C GLY A 78 3.96 26.30 -8.94
N PRO A 79 5.15 26.10 -8.36
CA PRO A 79 6.24 27.05 -8.54
C PRO A 79 6.70 27.11 -10.01
N LEU A 80 7.36 28.23 -10.34
CA LEU A 80 8.10 28.38 -11.59
C LEU A 80 9.17 27.28 -11.73
N PRO A 81 9.54 26.89 -12.97
CA PRO A 81 9.10 27.46 -14.24
C PRO A 81 7.81 26.84 -14.81
N PHE A 82 7.32 25.75 -14.23
CA PHE A 82 6.30 24.92 -14.87
C PHE A 82 4.85 25.31 -14.53
N ASN A 83 4.62 26.00 -13.40
CA ASN A 83 3.31 26.51 -13.00
C ASN A 83 2.16 25.48 -13.11
N HIS A 84 2.45 24.21 -12.77
CA HIS A 84 1.46 23.15 -12.90
C HIS A 84 0.27 23.41 -11.96
N PRO A 85 -0.98 23.39 -12.46
CA PRO A 85 -2.15 23.57 -11.62
C PRO A 85 -2.35 22.36 -10.71
N TYR A 86 -2.79 22.62 -9.49
CA TYR A 86 -3.10 21.61 -8.47
C TYR A 86 -4.17 22.13 -7.51
N PHE A 87 -4.65 21.27 -6.62
CA PHE A 87 -5.34 21.73 -5.41
C PHE A 87 -4.70 21.07 -4.19
N LYS A 88 -4.91 21.68 -3.03
CA LYS A 88 -4.47 21.12 -1.75
C LYS A 88 -5.57 20.34 -1.08
N VAL A 89 -5.18 19.28 -0.39
CA VAL A 89 -6.04 18.54 0.54
C VAL A 89 -5.35 18.53 1.89
N PHE A 90 -6.03 18.99 2.93
CA PHE A 90 -5.62 18.83 4.30
C PHE A 90 -6.33 17.62 4.90
N LEU A 91 -5.58 16.68 5.47
CA LEU A 91 -6.17 15.58 6.23
C LEU A 91 -5.75 15.71 7.68
N ASP A 92 -6.72 16.03 8.54
CA ASP A 92 -6.49 16.05 9.98
C ASP A 92 -6.60 14.64 10.59
N GLY A 93 -5.75 14.43 11.58
CA GLY A 93 -5.73 13.26 12.42
C GLY A 93 -5.67 11.91 11.72
N ARG A 94 -4.71 11.78 10.81
CA ARG A 94 -4.39 10.52 10.16
C ARG A 94 -4.04 9.46 11.17
N LYS A 95 -4.64 8.28 11.02
CA LYS A 95 -4.42 7.16 11.95
C LYS A 95 -3.08 6.49 11.68
N GLY A 96 -2.14 6.61 12.62
CA GLY A 96 -0.99 5.73 12.72
C GLY A 96 -1.39 4.30 13.11
N TRP A 97 -0.75 3.30 12.51
CA TRP A 97 -0.92 1.87 12.77
C TRP A 97 -0.39 1.41 14.13
N GLN A 98 0.56 2.12 14.75
CA GLN A 98 1.06 1.75 16.08
C GLN A 98 0.92 2.89 17.10
N HIS A 99 0.50 2.49 18.29
CA HIS A 99 0.36 3.33 19.47
C HIS A 99 1.68 4.06 19.77
N LYS A 100 1.81 5.33 19.38
CA LYS A 100 2.64 6.25 20.15
C LYS A 100 2.07 6.24 21.57
N GLN A 101 2.84 5.74 22.53
CA GLN A 101 2.44 5.42 23.91
C GLN A 101 1.29 6.29 24.45
N GLY A 102 0.08 5.72 24.50
CA GLY A 102 -1.16 6.43 24.82
C GLY A 102 -2.29 5.92 23.94
N TYR A 103 -3.54 5.93 24.44
CA TYR A 103 -4.67 5.34 23.72
C TYR A 103 -5.04 6.10 22.43
N ASP A 104 -4.52 7.30 22.24
CA ASP A 104 -4.46 8.02 20.96
C ASP A 104 -3.16 8.84 20.99
N GLY A 105 -2.11 8.37 20.32
CA GLY A 105 -0.96 9.22 20.02
C GLY A 105 -1.41 10.49 19.28
N LYS A 106 -0.59 11.56 19.29
CA LYS A 106 -0.91 12.79 18.53
C LYS A 106 -1.01 12.41 17.04
N ARG A 107 -2.25 12.32 16.60
CA ARG A 107 -2.75 12.18 15.24
C ARG A 107 -2.05 13.25 14.38
N GLU A 108 -1.31 12.81 13.37
CA GLU A 108 -0.53 13.72 12.50
C GLU A 108 -1.43 14.21 11.37
N SER A 109 -1.38 15.51 11.11
CA SER A 109 -2.06 16.15 10.00
C SER A 109 -1.11 16.31 8.82
N ASN A 110 -1.59 16.06 7.61
CA ASN A 110 -0.78 16.21 6.38
C ASN A 110 -1.52 17.09 5.37
N GLU A 111 -0.76 17.87 4.62
CA GLU A 111 -1.24 18.65 3.47
C GLU A 111 -0.69 18.02 2.18
N TYR A 112 -1.56 17.74 1.21
CA TYR A 112 -1.23 17.07 -0.05
C TYR A 112 -1.46 18.02 -1.22
N ASN A 113 -0.47 18.16 -2.09
CA ASN A 113 -0.63 18.83 -3.37
C ASN A 113 -1.07 17.79 -4.41
N ILE A 114 -2.31 17.91 -4.91
CA ILE A 114 -2.91 16.97 -5.83
C ILE A 114 -2.83 17.52 -7.26
N TYR A 115 -1.92 16.95 -8.03
CA TYR A 115 -1.72 17.26 -9.45
C TYR A 115 -2.50 16.29 -10.34
N GLY A 116 -2.78 16.71 -11.58
CA GLY A 116 -3.40 15.87 -12.60
C GLY A 116 -2.56 14.65 -12.99
N GLN A 117 -3.17 13.48 -13.03
CA GLN A 117 -2.54 12.19 -13.38
C GLN A 117 -3.01 11.74 -14.77
N ARG A 118 -2.66 12.52 -15.80
CA ARG A 118 -3.16 12.33 -17.18
C ARG A 118 -2.81 10.98 -17.80
N ASP A 119 -1.74 10.35 -17.33
CA ASP A 119 -1.29 9.03 -17.79
C ASP A 119 -2.18 7.88 -17.27
N ILE A 120 -2.84 8.06 -16.13
CA ILE A 120 -3.74 7.06 -15.55
C ILE A 120 -5.04 7.74 -15.11
N PRO A 121 -5.94 8.10 -16.06
CA PRO A 121 -7.18 8.81 -15.75
C PRO A 121 -8.08 8.09 -14.74
N ALA A 122 -7.95 6.76 -14.61
CA ALA A 122 -8.73 5.97 -13.68
C ALA A 122 -8.46 6.28 -12.20
N ILE A 123 -7.28 6.81 -11.88
CA ILE A 123 -6.88 7.19 -10.52
C ILE A 123 -6.65 8.70 -10.38
N ASP A 124 -7.01 9.48 -11.40
CA ASP A 124 -6.80 10.93 -11.44
C ASP A 124 -7.80 11.67 -10.56
N MET A 125 -7.52 11.68 -9.24
CA MET A 125 -8.29 12.42 -8.26
C MET A 125 -8.51 13.88 -8.67
N TYR A 126 -7.49 14.52 -9.27
CA TYR A 126 -7.57 15.92 -9.64
C TYR A 126 -8.74 16.17 -10.59
N GLN A 127 -8.80 15.40 -11.67
CA GLN A 127 -9.84 15.54 -12.69
C GLN A 127 -11.22 15.11 -12.19
N HIS A 128 -11.30 14.01 -11.44
CA HIS A 128 -12.60 13.51 -10.96
C HIS A 128 -13.21 14.43 -9.90
N LEU A 129 -12.42 14.93 -8.95
CA LEU A 129 -12.91 15.83 -7.92
C LEU A 129 -13.35 17.18 -8.52
N LEU A 130 -12.55 17.77 -9.41
CA LEU A 130 -12.92 19.02 -10.08
C LEU A 130 -14.09 18.89 -11.07
N THR A 131 -14.42 17.68 -11.51
CA THR A 131 -15.65 17.42 -12.26
C THR A 131 -16.84 17.28 -11.34
N TRP A 132 -16.64 16.63 -10.19
CA TRP A 132 -17.69 16.36 -9.21
C TRP A 132 -18.20 17.61 -8.51
N LEU A 133 -17.31 18.45 -7.97
CA LEU A 133 -17.70 19.57 -7.11
C LEU A 133 -18.65 20.58 -7.81
N PRO A 134 -18.40 21.02 -9.06
CA PRO A 134 -19.33 21.92 -9.76
C PRO A 134 -20.68 21.28 -10.06
N PHE A 135 -20.70 19.99 -10.43
CA PHE A 135 -21.94 19.26 -10.67
C PHE A 135 -22.74 19.07 -9.37
N TYR A 136 -22.03 18.85 -8.26
CA TYR A 136 -22.61 18.80 -6.93
C TYR A 136 -23.25 20.14 -6.57
N GLU A 137 -22.55 21.27 -6.70
CA GLU A 137 -23.10 22.61 -6.49
C GLU A 137 -24.37 22.87 -7.32
N LEU A 138 -24.33 22.50 -8.60
CA LEU A 138 -25.47 22.62 -9.50
C LEU A 138 -26.69 21.85 -8.98
N CYS A 139 -26.51 20.60 -8.56
CA CYS A 139 -27.61 19.80 -8.02
C CYS A 139 -28.06 20.31 -6.65
N LEU A 140 -27.16 20.83 -5.83
CA LEU A 140 -27.49 21.40 -4.53
C LEU A 140 -28.27 22.72 -4.66
N GLY A 141 -28.11 23.45 -5.76
CA GLY A 141 -28.75 24.75 -6.01
C GLY A 141 -28.08 25.91 -5.28
N ARG A 142 -26.89 25.68 -4.69
CA ARG A 142 -26.06 26.69 -4.05
C ARG A 142 -24.58 26.31 -4.11
N LYS A 143 -23.72 27.29 -3.88
CA LYS A 143 -22.27 27.08 -3.68
C LYS A 143 -22.01 26.26 -2.42
N LEU A 144 -20.93 25.49 -2.43
CA LEU A 144 -20.52 24.72 -1.27
C LEU A 144 -19.90 25.63 -0.20
N GLU A 145 -20.31 25.40 1.04
CA GLU A 145 -19.81 26.11 2.23
C GLU A 145 -18.66 25.33 2.86
N SER A 146 -17.86 25.99 3.70
CA SER A 146 -16.64 25.41 4.28
C SER A 146 -16.86 24.10 5.06
N ASP A 147 -18.00 23.93 5.69
CA ASP A 147 -18.38 22.77 6.50
C ASP A 147 -19.27 21.76 5.73
N ASP A 148 -19.52 21.98 4.43
CA ASP A 148 -20.12 20.96 3.58
C ASP A 148 -19.11 19.82 3.35
N TYR A 149 -19.60 18.59 3.41
CA TYR A 149 -18.81 17.40 3.08
C TYR A 149 -18.57 17.33 1.57
N SER A 150 -17.32 17.08 1.17
CA SER A 150 -16.97 16.87 -0.25
C SER A 150 -17.62 15.61 -0.82
N PHE A 151 -17.89 14.62 0.05
CA PHE A 151 -18.63 13.39 -0.26
C PHE A 151 -19.84 13.27 0.67
N PRO A 152 -20.93 14.01 0.39
CA PRO A 152 -22.08 14.09 1.28
C PRO A 152 -22.91 12.81 1.26
N TYR A 153 -23.74 12.61 2.28
CA TYR A 153 -24.80 11.62 2.22
C TYR A 153 -25.87 12.01 1.18
N ILE A 154 -26.16 11.09 0.26
CA ILE A 154 -27.21 11.24 -0.76
C ILE A 154 -28.31 10.22 -0.46
N ALA A 155 -29.52 10.71 -0.22
CA ALA A 155 -30.68 9.86 0.03
C ALA A 155 -31.14 9.12 -1.23
N SER A 156 -31.92 8.05 -1.06
CA SER A 156 -32.42 7.22 -2.16
C SER A 156 -33.32 7.97 -3.15
N ASN A 157 -33.85 9.14 -2.79
CA ASN A 157 -34.63 10.01 -3.66
C ASN A 157 -33.78 11.07 -4.40
N GLY A 158 -32.45 11.06 -4.24
CA GLY A 158 -31.54 12.03 -4.84
C GLY A 158 -31.39 13.34 -4.05
N THR A 159 -31.98 13.44 -2.85
CA THR A 159 -31.78 14.57 -1.95
C THR A 159 -30.37 14.54 -1.37
N ILE A 160 -29.68 15.67 -1.44
CA ILE A 160 -28.30 15.78 -0.95
C ILE A 160 -28.30 16.41 0.44
N HIS A 161 -27.69 15.73 1.40
CA HIS A 161 -27.52 16.23 2.76
C HIS A 161 -26.07 16.71 2.93
N SER A 162 -25.78 17.95 2.51
CA SER A 162 -24.42 18.49 2.45
C SER A 162 -23.69 18.55 3.80
N LYS A 163 -24.45 18.69 4.90
CA LYS A 163 -23.94 18.73 6.28
C LYS A 163 -23.91 17.37 6.97
N ARG A 164 -24.20 16.28 6.24
CA ARG A 164 -24.24 14.92 6.78
C ARG A 164 -23.15 14.07 6.13
N GLU A 165 -22.27 13.55 6.97
CA GLU A 165 -21.25 12.58 6.58
C GLU A 165 -21.89 11.32 6.00
N MET A 166 -21.29 10.77 4.95
CA MET A 166 -21.61 9.44 4.48
C MET A 166 -21.14 8.40 5.50
N THR A 167 -22.04 7.51 5.94
CA THR A 167 -21.68 6.44 6.87
C THR A 167 -20.85 5.35 6.18
N VAL A 168 -20.01 4.65 6.93
CA VAL A 168 -19.23 3.48 6.47
C VAL A 168 -20.09 2.43 5.75
N GLN A 169 -21.32 2.20 6.22
CA GLN A 169 -22.20 1.22 5.57
C GLN A 169 -22.60 1.68 4.16
N VAL A 170 -23.01 2.94 4.03
CA VAL A 170 -23.41 3.54 2.75
C VAL A 170 -22.24 3.57 1.76
N SER A 171 -21.05 3.96 2.21
CA SER A 171 -19.85 3.95 1.34
C SER A 171 -19.52 2.52 0.91
N GLN A 172 -19.59 1.55 1.82
CA GLN A 172 -19.35 0.14 1.50
C GLN A 172 -20.40 -0.44 0.53
N ASP A 173 -21.68 -0.10 0.71
CA ASP A 173 -22.76 -0.52 -0.20
C ASP A 173 -22.55 0.04 -1.61
N LEU A 174 -22.13 1.31 -1.74
CA LEU A 174 -21.79 1.92 -3.03
C LEU A 174 -20.56 1.27 -3.67
N ILE A 175 -19.52 0.96 -2.88
CA ILE A 175 -18.35 0.23 -3.39
C ILE A 175 -18.77 -1.15 -3.92
N THR A 176 -19.61 -1.87 -3.18
CA THR A 176 -20.12 -3.18 -3.60
C THR A 176 -20.99 -3.06 -4.85
N GLU A 177 -21.94 -2.11 -4.91
CA GLU A 177 -22.78 -1.83 -6.08
C GLU A 177 -21.92 -1.62 -7.33
N PHE A 178 -20.92 -0.75 -7.25
CA PHE A 178 -20.10 -0.39 -8.40
C PHE A 178 -19.12 -1.49 -8.81
N THR A 179 -18.56 -2.23 -7.85
CA THR A 179 -17.62 -3.32 -8.17
C THR A 179 -18.33 -4.52 -8.79
N VAL A 180 -19.54 -4.84 -8.32
CA VAL A 180 -20.41 -5.84 -8.95
C VAL A 180 -20.82 -5.37 -10.35
N GLY A 181 -21.23 -4.11 -10.49
CA GLY A 181 -21.59 -3.53 -11.79
C GLY A 181 -20.44 -3.62 -12.81
N ALA A 182 -19.21 -3.35 -12.37
CA ALA A 182 -18.02 -3.46 -13.20
C ALA A 182 -17.55 -4.91 -13.46
N GLY A 183 -18.25 -5.92 -12.93
CA GLY A 183 -17.89 -7.34 -13.11
C GLY A 183 -16.64 -7.77 -12.34
N LEU A 184 -16.24 -7.02 -11.31
CA LEU A 184 -15.09 -7.37 -10.49
C LEU A 184 -15.47 -8.46 -9.48
N LYS A 185 -14.69 -9.55 -9.47
CA LYS A 185 -15.04 -10.76 -8.70
C LYS A 185 -14.66 -10.72 -7.22
N LYS A 186 -13.82 -9.77 -6.81
CA LYS A 186 -13.31 -9.67 -5.43
C LYS A 186 -14.19 -8.73 -4.61
N THR A 187 -14.28 -8.98 -3.31
CA THR A 187 -14.86 -8.02 -2.37
C THR A 187 -13.86 -6.91 -2.09
N TYR A 188 -14.28 -5.67 -2.31
CA TYR A 188 -13.46 -4.48 -2.06
C TYR A 188 -14.03 -3.64 -0.93
N THR A 189 -13.11 -2.96 -0.24
CA THR A 189 -13.41 -1.98 0.81
C THR A 189 -12.55 -0.74 0.56
N THR A 190 -12.77 0.35 1.30
CA THR A 190 -11.89 1.53 1.22
C THR A 190 -10.41 1.20 1.50
N HIS A 191 -10.17 0.23 2.37
CA HIS A 191 -8.84 -0.30 2.64
C HIS A 191 -8.17 -0.90 1.39
N SER A 192 -8.97 -1.43 0.45
CA SER A 192 -8.46 -1.95 -0.82
C SER A 192 -7.91 -0.86 -1.74
N PHE A 193 -8.41 0.37 -1.68
CA PHE A 193 -7.88 1.52 -2.42
C PHE A 193 -6.56 1.99 -1.82
N ARG A 194 -6.51 2.12 -0.48
CA ARG A 194 -5.28 2.42 0.25
C ARG A 194 -4.16 1.42 -0.07
N ARG A 195 -4.47 0.12 -0.04
CA ARG A 195 -3.50 -0.93 -0.40
C ARG A 195 -3.10 -0.86 -1.87
N GLY A 196 -4.06 -0.69 -2.75
CA GLY A 196 -3.84 -0.57 -4.19
C GLY A 196 -2.91 0.57 -4.57
N GLY A 197 -3.23 1.77 -4.08
CA GLY A 197 -2.46 2.97 -4.37
C GLY A 197 -1.04 2.93 -3.84
N VAL A 198 -0.82 2.38 -2.63
CA VAL A 198 0.53 2.25 -2.11
C VAL A 198 1.35 1.23 -2.90
N GLN A 199 0.75 0.09 -3.27
CA GLN A 199 1.44 -0.92 -4.08
C GLN A 199 1.75 -0.40 -5.48
N ASP A 200 0.84 0.35 -6.10
CA ASP A 200 1.08 0.99 -7.38
C ASP A 200 2.29 1.93 -7.29
N ARG A 201 2.25 2.93 -6.41
CA ARG A 201 3.34 3.90 -6.31
C ARG A 201 4.66 3.29 -5.87
N PHE A 202 4.65 2.24 -5.05
CA PHE A 202 5.89 1.62 -4.59
C PHE A 202 6.46 0.61 -5.60
N MET A 203 5.60 -0.12 -6.31
CA MET A 203 5.99 -1.35 -7.01
C MET A 203 5.62 -1.38 -8.48
N PHE A 204 4.39 -0.98 -8.83
CA PHE A 204 3.85 -1.21 -10.17
C PHE A 204 3.93 0.00 -11.09
N ALA A 205 4.12 1.21 -10.54
CA ALA A 205 4.32 2.42 -11.32
C ALA A 205 5.56 2.27 -12.24
N PRO A 206 5.56 2.93 -13.41
CA PRO A 206 6.71 2.91 -14.32
C PRO A 206 8.01 3.37 -13.66
N LEU A 207 9.14 2.94 -14.21
CA LEU A 207 10.46 3.43 -13.78
C LEU A 207 10.52 4.96 -13.80
N GLY A 208 11.14 5.53 -12.77
CA GLY A 208 11.19 6.97 -12.54
C GLY A 208 9.93 7.58 -11.93
N LYS A 209 8.82 6.83 -11.85
CA LYS A 209 7.57 7.25 -11.18
C LYS A 209 7.29 6.51 -9.87
N ARG A 210 8.09 5.48 -9.55
CA ARG A 210 8.04 4.77 -8.27
C ARG A 210 8.48 5.66 -7.12
N TRP A 211 7.82 5.54 -5.99
CA TRP A 211 8.10 6.32 -4.79
C TRP A 211 9.05 5.57 -3.86
N SER A 212 9.96 6.31 -3.24
CA SER A 212 10.80 5.74 -2.19
C SER A 212 9.97 5.39 -0.95
N LEU A 213 10.48 4.49 -0.11
CA LEU A 213 9.84 4.17 1.17
C LEU A 213 9.59 5.40 2.05
N SER A 214 10.45 6.42 1.96
CA SER A 214 10.27 7.66 2.72
C SER A 214 9.03 8.44 2.27
N ILE A 215 8.81 8.56 0.96
CA ILE A 215 7.63 9.21 0.39
C ILE A 215 6.40 8.39 0.72
N VAL A 216 6.45 7.07 0.54
CA VAL A 216 5.34 6.16 0.89
C VAL A 216 4.94 6.34 2.36
N ARG A 217 5.89 6.29 3.28
CA ARG A 217 5.64 6.47 4.72
C ARG A 217 4.97 7.79 5.05
N TRP A 218 5.49 8.89 4.50
CA TRP A 218 4.93 10.21 4.72
C TRP A 218 3.53 10.32 4.12
N TRP A 219 3.37 9.88 2.87
CA TRP A 219 2.13 10.04 2.12
C TRP A 219 0.96 9.25 2.68
N GLY A 220 1.18 8.04 3.21
CA GLY A 220 0.10 7.29 3.85
C GLY A 220 -0.05 7.52 5.36
N GLY A 221 0.66 8.52 5.92
CA GLY A 221 0.52 8.90 7.32
C GLY A 221 0.98 7.81 8.31
N TRP A 222 2.02 7.04 7.97
CA TRP A 222 2.61 6.07 8.89
C TRP A 222 3.38 6.81 9.99
N ALA A 223 3.15 6.46 11.26
CA ALA A 223 3.71 7.21 12.38
C ALA A 223 5.23 7.03 12.52
N ILE A 224 5.92 8.08 12.95
CA ILE A 224 7.33 8.03 13.32
C ILE A 224 7.50 7.03 14.47
N GLY A 225 8.18 5.91 14.19
CA GLY A 225 8.39 4.79 15.11
C GLY A 225 7.71 3.48 14.70
N GLU A 226 6.86 3.49 13.67
CA GLU A 226 6.31 2.24 13.13
C GLU A 226 7.38 1.37 12.48
N HIS A 227 7.38 0.08 12.88
CA HIS A 227 8.37 -0.87 12.40
C HIS A 227 8.29 -1.01 10.88
N VAL A 228 9.44 -0.88 10.19
CA VAL A 228 9.57 -1.02 8.73
C VAL A 228 8.90 -2.30 8.26
N ASP A 229 9.08 -3.39 9.00
CA ASP A 229 8.50 -4.70 8.68
C ASP A 229 6.98 -4.71 8.59
N THR A 230 6.28 -3.85 9.35
CA THR A 230 4.81 -3.80 9.27
C THR A 230 4.37 -3.21 7.93
N LEU A 231 5.04 -2.15 7.48
CA LEU A 231 4.83 -1.57 6.16
C LEU A 231 5.27 -2.53 5.05
N MET A 232 6.43 -3.18 5.21
CA MET A 232 6.91 -4.14 4.22
C MET A 232 6.01 -5.36 4.11
N LYS A 233 5.51 -5.91 5.22
CA LYS A 233 4.47 -6.97 5.18
C LYS A 233 3.21 -6.48 4.50
N TYR A 234 2.75 -5.28 4.80
CA TYR A 234 1.57 -4.69 4.15
C TYR A 234 1.72 -4.63 2.61
N LEU A 235 2.91 -4.26 2.15
CA LEU A 235 3.28 -4.18 0.72
C LEU A 235 3.45 -5.57 0.10
N LEU A 236 4.19 -6.47 0.77
CA LEU A 236 4.69 -7.75 0.25
C LEU A 236 3.80 -8.96 0.51
N ASP A 237 2.91 -8.97 1.51
CA ASP A 237 2.03 -10.12 1.82
C ASP A 237 1.10 -10.50 0.64
N SER A 238 0.99 -9.63 -0.38
CA SER A 238 0.27 -9.94 -1.62
C SER A 238 1.15 -10.53 -2.72
N LEU A 239 2.48 -10.47 -2.63
CA LEU A 239 3.42 -10.93 -3.66
C LEU A 239 3.78 -12.40 -3.52
N GLN A 240 3.73 -12.97 -2.32
CA GLN A 240 4.11 -14.37 -2.09
C GLN A 240 3.31 -15.36 -2.96
N SER A 241 2.11 -14.99 -3.43
CA SER A 241 1.31 -15.82 -4.33
C SER A 241 1.67 -15.69 -5.82
N TYR A 242 2.47 -14.70 -6.22
CA TYR A 242 2.81 -14.41 -7.62
C TYR A 242 4.23 -14.83 -8.01
N GLU A 243 5.11 -15.01 -7.03
CA GLU A 243 6.49 -15.39 -7.29
C GLU A 243 6.62 -16.92 -7.30
N THR A 244 6.86 -17.50 -8.48
CA THR A 244 7.17 -18.92 -8.66
C THR A 244 8.41 -19.07 -9.54
N GLY A 245 9.25 -20.07 -9.27
CA GLY A 245 10.43 -20.35 -10.11
C GLY A 245 11.65 -19.48 -9.81
N HIS A 246 12.19 -19.60 -8.60
CA HIS A 246 13.38 -18.85 -8.16
C HIS A 246 14.72 -19.55 -8.48
N ALA A 247 14.69 -20.65 -9.23
CA ALA A 247 15.87 -21.51 -9.45
C ALA A 247 17.05 -20.74 -10.07
N ASP A 248 16.77 -19.79 -10.97
CA ASP A 248 17.79 -18.99 -11.66
C ASP A 248 17.95 -17.58 -11.07
N ALA A 249 17.52 -17.34 -9.82
CA ALA A 249 17.62 -16.02 -9.19
C ALA A 249 19.06 -15.47 -9.19
N LEU A 250 20.05 -16.35 -9.00
CA LEU A 250 21.48 -16.04 -9.00
C LEU A 250 22.13 -16.13 -10.40
N CYS A 251 21.38 -16.40 -11.47
CA CYS A 251 21.97 -16.46 -12.81
C CYS A 251 22.61 -15.09 -13.14
N PRO A 252 23.91 -15.05 -13.49
CA PRO A 252 24.60 -13.80 -13.80
C PRO A 252 23.98 -13.05 -14.99
N VAL A 253 23.35 -13.80 -15.90
CA VAL A 253 22.61 -13.30 -17.06
C VAL A 253 21.13 -13.56 -16.81
N GLN A 254 20.38 -12.51 -16.52
CA GLN A 254 18.97 -12.63 -16.17
C GLN A 254 18.12 -12.52 -17.44
N HIS A 255 17.42 -13.61 -17.78
CA HIS A 255 16.64 -13.71 -19.02
C HIS A 255 15.15 -13.34 -18.88
N GLU A 256 14.65 -13.13 -17.65
CA GLU A 256 13.22 -12.89 -17.38
C GLU A 256 13.00 -11.59 -16.59
N VAL A 257 13.18 -10.47 -17.28
CA VAL A 257 13.05 -9.12 -16.69
C VAL A 257 11.62 -8.85 -16.20
N ASP A 258 10.63 -9.34 -16.93
CA ASP A 258 9.20 -9.07 -16.69
C ASP A 258 8.63 -9.84 -15.48
N LYS A 259 9.39 -10.81 -14.94
CA LYS A 259 8.97 -11.66 -13.82
C LYS A 259 9.63 -11.30 -12.49
N ARG A 260 10.50 -10.29 -12.43
CA ARG A 260 11.26 -9.93 -11.22
C ARG A 260 10.84 -8.59 -10.64
N PHE A 261 10.65 -8.56 -9.32
CA PHE A 261 10.48 -7.32 -8.56
C PHE A 261 11.71 -6.42 -8.73
N MET A 262 11.53 -5.24 -9.34
CA MET A 262 12.59 -4.27 -9.67
C MET A 262 13.65 -4.73 -10.69
N GLY A 263 13.40 -5.76 -11.52
CA GLY A 263 14.34 -6.26 -12.52
C GLY A 263 14.67 -5.28 -13.67
N GLU A 264 13.87 -4.24 -13.86
CA GLU A 264 13.95 -3.36 -15.03
C GLU A 264 15.17 -2.41 -15.04
N HIS A 265 15.92 -2.31 -13.93
CA HIS A 265 17.25 -1.67 -13.94
C HIS A 265 18.20 -2.35 -14.93
N ILE A 266 17.92 -3.60 -15.30
CA ILE A 266 18.63 -4.38 -16.32
C ILE A 266 18.36 -3.85 -17.74
N LEU A 267 17.25 -3.15 -17.98
CA LEU A 267 16.90 -2.59 -19.30
C LEU A 267 17.59 -1.24 -19.57
N VAL A 268 17.96 -0.53 -18.51
CA VAL A 268 18.62 0.79 -18.56
C VAL A 268 20.08 0.74 -18.12
N LYS A 269 20.58 -0.41 -17.63
CA LYS A 269 22.01 -0.55 -17.32
C LYS A 269 22.82 -0.52 -18.63
N PRO A 270 23.98 0.14 -18.64
CA PRO A 270 24.95 -0.04 -19.72
C PRO A 270 25.29 -1.52 -19.87
N VAL A 271 25.46 -2.00 -21.11
CA VAL A 271 25.88 -3.38 -21.39
C VAL A 271 27.15 -3.69 -20.59
N THR A 272 27.09 -4.69 -19.72
CA THR A 272 28.25 -5.06 -18.90
C THR A 272 29.23 -5.91 -19.71
N THR A 273 30.48 -5.98 -19.26
CA THR A 273 31.50 -6.87 -19.88
C THR A 273 31.06 -8.34 -19.83
N ALA A 274 30.29 -8.75 -18.83
CA ALA A 274 29.74 -10.09 -18.73
C ALA A 274 28.66 -10.35 -19.79
N ASP A 275 27.74 -9.39 -19.97
CA ASP A 275 26.70 -9.45 -21.03
C ASP A 275 27.37 -9.56 -22.41
N PHE A 276 28.39 -8.73 -22.68
CA PHE A 276 29.15 -8.77 -23.92
C PHE A 276 29.86 -10.12 -24.13
N ARG A 277 30.53 -10.65 -23.11
CA ARG A 277 31.21 -11.97 -23.20
C ARG A 277 30.23 -13.10 -23.48
N ALA A 278 29.05 -13.09 -22.84
CA ALA A 278 28.01 -14.09 -23.08
C ALA A 278 27.49 -14.04 -24.52
N THR A 279 27.19 -12.84 -25.03
CA THR A 279 26.77 -12.66 -26.44
C THR A 279 27.87 -13.10 -27.41
N THR A 280 29.13 -12.77 -27.12
CA THR A 280 30.27 -13.15 -27.98
C THR A 280 30.47 -14.66 -27.99
N ALA A 281 30.34 -15.32 -26.83
CA ALA A 281 30.45 -16.77 -26.72
C ALA A 281 29.34 -17.50 -27.49
N GLU A 282 28.10 -17.03 -27.39
CA GLU A 282 26.96 -17.57 -28.14
C GLU A 282 27.15 -17.41 -29.65
N LEU A 283 27.56 -16.22 -30.11
CA LEU A 283 27.82 -15.94 -31.52
C LEU A 283 28.95 -16.82 -32.08
N MET A 284 30.02 -17.03 -31.31
CA MET A 284 31.10 -17.96 -31.65
C MET A 284 30.63 -19.41 -31.70
N ALA A 285 29.75 -19.83 -30.79
CA ALA A 285 29.18 -21.18 -30.79
C ALA A 285 28.28 -21.42 -32.02
N GLN A 286 27.46 -20.43 -32.40
CA GLN A 286 26.64 -20.49 -33.61
C GLN A 286 27.50 -20.51 -34.88
N LEU A 287 28.53 -19.66 -34.97
CA LEU A 287 29.48 -19.67 -36.10
C LEU A 287 30.19 -21.02 -36.24
N LYS A 288 30.59 -21.65 -35.13
CA LYS A 288 31.19 -22.98 -35.13
C LYS A 288 30.21 -24.05 -35.62
N THR A 289 28.93 -23.93 -35.24
CA THR A 289 27.86 -24.84 -35.69
C THR A 289 27.59 -24.69 -37.19
N ILE A 290 27.57 -23.45 -37.70
CA ILE A 290 27.43 -23.16 -39.14
C ILE A 290 28.64 -23.70 -39.92
N SER A 291 29.86 -23.48 -39.42
CA SER A 291 31.10 -23.98 -40.05
C SER A 291 31.13 -25.51 -40.15
N LEU A 292 30.64 -26.23 -39.13
CA LEU A 292 30.52 -27.69 -39.16
C LEU A 292 29.46 -28.17 -40.17
N ASN A 293 28.34 -27.45 -40.29
CA ASN A 293 27.30 -27.80 -41.26
C ASN A 293 27.67 -27.46 -42.73
N SER A 294 28.46 -26.41 -42.95
CA SER A 294 28.98 -26.06 -44.29
C SER A 294 29.99 -27.08 -44.84
N SER A 295 30.55 -27.94 -43.99
CA SER A 295 31.49 -29.00 -44.40
C SER A 295 30.82 -30.15 -45.17
N ASN A 296 29.48 -30.20 -45.22
CA ASN A 296 28.72 -31.23 -45.94
C ASN A 296 28.15 -30.79 -47.31
N CYS A 297 28.37 -29.54 -47.74
CA CYS A 297 27.97 -29.10 -49.09
C CYS A 297 29.13 -29.29 -50.08
N ARG A 298 29.22 -30.49 -50.66
CA ARG A 298 30.11 -30.77 -51.80
C ARG A 298 29.51 -30.12 -53.05
N LEU A 299 29.94 -28.91 -53.39
CA LEU A 299 29.62 -28.29 -54.68
C LEU A 299 30.45 -28.97 -55.80
N PRO A 300 29.85 -29.29 -56.95
CA PRO A 300 30.58 -29.85 -58.10
C PRO A 300 31.50 -28.78 -58.71
N ALA A 301 32.71 -29.21 -59.06
CA ALA A 301 33.77 -28.36 -59.60
C ALA A 301 33.36 -27.69 -60.93
N PRO A 302 33.62 -26.39 -61.12
CA PRO A 302 33.49 -25.74 -62.41
C PRO A 302 34.76 -25.95 -63.27
N PRO A 303 34.63 -26.02 -64.62
CA PRO A 303 35.74 -26.25 -65.52
C PRO A 303 36.58 -24.99 -65.75
N PRO A 304 37.83 -25.12 -66.25
CA PRO A 304 38.78 -24.02 -66.31
C PRO A 304 38.54 -23.16 -67.55
N ILE A 305 38.48 -21.84 -67.40
CA ILE A 305 38.56 -20.91 -68.52
C ILE A 305 39.64 -19.85 -68.26
N ARG A 306 40.40 -19.64 -69.33
CA ARG A 306 41.65 -18.90 -69.50
C ARG A 306 41.57 -17.41 -69.17
N SER A 307 42.73 -16.95 -68.69
CA SER A 307 43.28 -15.60 -68.58
C SER A 307 43.01 -14.64 -69.73
N HIS A 308 42.78 -13.35 -69.43
CA HIS A 308 43.43 -12.20 -70.09
C HIS A 308 43.41 -10.94 -69.21
N LEU A 309 44.60 -10.59 -68.69
CA LEU A 309 45.32 -9.31 -68.60
C LEU A 309 44.67 -7.94 -68.23
N THR A 310 45.49 -7.20 -67.44
CA THR A 310 45.65 -5.74 -67.23
C THR A 310 44.71 -5.07 -66.21
N ALA A 311 45.12 -4.15 -65.31
CA ALA A 311 46.28 -3.27 -65.24
C ALA A 311 46.64 -2.82 -63.80
N SER A 312 47.95 -2.64 -63.59
CA SER A 312 48.69 -1.65 -62.78
C SER A 312 48.12 -1.01 -61.50
N VAL A 313 48.83 -1.21 -60.38
CA VAL A 313 49.05 -0.20 -59.31
C VAL A 313 50.50 -0.37 -58.80
N PRO A 314 51.33 0.69 -58.69
CA PRO A 314 52.61 0.62 -58.01
C PRO A 314 52.53 1.10 -56.54
N ALA A 315 53.58 0.72 -55.82
CA ALA A 315 53.65 0.54 -54.38
C ALA A 315 54.35 1.68 -53.61
N ASN A 316 54.29 1.52 -52.27
CA ASN A 316 55.20 2.06 -51.25
C ASN A 316 55.10 3.59 -51.03
N THR A 317 55.41 4.18 -49.88
CA THR A 317 56.29 3.81 -48.77
C THR A 317 55.93 4.72 -47.58
N ALA A 318 56.15 4.28 -46.34
CA ALA A 318 56.23 5.17 -45.17
C ALA A 318 57.37 6.22 -45.34
N PRO A 319 57.42 7.32 -44.57
CA PRO A 319 58.03 7.23 -43.24
C PRO A 319 57.48 8.20 -42.17
N ALA A 320 58.12 8.08 -41.01
CA ALA A 320 57.82 8.66 -39.72
C ALA A 320 58.29 10.11 -39.49
N SER A 321 57.80 10.65 -38.36
CA SER A 321 58.47 11.57 -37.42
C SER A 321 58.54 13.06 -37.74
N SER A 322 57.90 13.87 -36.88
CA SER A 322 58.64 14.71 -35.91
C SER A 322 57.72 15.46 -34.92
N THR A 323 57.91 15.16 -33.63
CA THR A 323 58.10 16.06 -32.46
C THR A 323 57.33 17.39 -32.33
N SER A 324 56.67 17.55 -31.17
CA SER A 324 56.94 18.64 -30.21
C SER A 324 56.32 18.31 -28.83
N THR A 325 57.15 17.97 -27.84
CA THR A 325 57.67 18.79 -26.71
C THR A 325 56.67 19.17 -25.62
N SER A 326 57.06 18.77 -24.41
CA SER A 326 56.44 18.91 -23.10
C SER A 326 56.43 20.33 -22.53
N ALA A 327 55.44 20.63 -21.67
CA ALA A 327 55.66 21.35 -20.42
C ALA A 327 54.51 21.09 -19.43
N GLN A 328 54.87 20.55 -18.26
CA GLN A 328 54.05 20.58 -17.05
C GLN A 328 54.36 21.87 -16.28
N HIS A 329 53.34 22.54 -15.74
CA HIS A 329 53.36 23.06 -14.35
C HIS A 329 51.98 23.62 -13.93
N ASN A 330 51.49 23.06 -12.83
CA ASN A 330 50.82 23.68 -11.67
C ASN A 330 49.62 24.64 -11.79
N SER A 331 48.54 24.15 -11.16
CA SER A 331 47.76 24.78 -10.06
C SER A 331 46.82 25.94 -10.37
N LEU A 332 45.56 25.78 -9.91
CA LEU A 332 44.59 26.80 -9.43
C LEU A 332 43.24 26.07 -9.12
N PRO A 333 42.28 26.66 -8.39
CA PRO A 333 42.35 27.25 -7.05
C PRO A 333 41.37 26.57 -6.06
N GLU A 334 41.64 26.82 -4.78
CA GLU A 334 40.85 26.49 -3.60
C GLU A 334 39.68 27.48 -3.43
N ILE A 335 38.45 27.00 -3.33
CA ILE A 335 37.28 27.79 -2.90
C ILE A 335 36.57 27.09 -1.74
N ILE A 336 36.47 27.88 -0.68
CA ILE A 336 35.90 27.71 0.66
C ILE A 336 34.51 27.06 0.68
N SER A 337 34.29 26.15 1.64
CA SER A 337 32.97 25.83 2.19
C SER A 337 33.09 25.44 3.68
N THR A 338 32.62 26.34 4.55
CA THR A 338 32.08 26.06 5.90
C THR A 338 30.75 25.28 5.78
N PRO A 339 30.05 24.81 6.86
CA PRO A 339 30.39 24.66 8.28
C PRO A 339 30.00 23.24 8.83
N ASN A 340 30.33 22.90 10.10
CA ASN A 340 29.31 22.54 11.11
C ASN A 340 29.85 21.96 12.43
N THR A 341 29.25 22.51 13.48
CA THR A 341 29.23 22.21 14.90
C THR A 341 28.94 20.73 15.23
N PRO A 342 29.58 20.12 16.24
CA PRO A 342 29.25 18.77 16.69
C PRO A 342 28.00 18.80 17.56
N SER A 343 26.84 18.49 16.96
CA SER A 343 25.63 18.18 17.72
C SER A 343 25.75 16.77 18.32
N ARG A 344 25.67 16.75 19.65
CA ARG A 344 25.74 15.63 20.57
C ARG A 344 24.74 14.54 20.17
N ARG A 345 25.21 13.50 19.46
CA ARG A 345 24.47 12.25 19.22
C ARG A 345 24.31 11.51 20.55
N ASN A 346 23.14 11.65 21.17
CA ASN A 346 22.65 10.65 22.11
C ASN A 346 22.19 9.43 21.31
N SER A 347 23.13 8.54 20.97
CA SER A 347 22.84 7.19 20.51
C SER A 347 22.32 6.36 21.69
N ARG A 348 21.01 6.40 21.94
CA ARG A 348 20.35 5.28 22.62
C ARG A 348 20.17 4.18 21.59
N LEU A 349 21.03 3.17 21.71
CA LEU A 349 20.92 1.91 21.00
C LEU A 349 19.49 1.38 21.16
N SER A 350 18.87 1.08 20.02
CA SER A 350 17.66 0.29 19.92
C SER A 350 17.93 -1.06 20.60
N GLU A 351 17.38 -1.25 21.79
CA GLU A 351 17.32 -2.52 22.47
C GLU A 351 16.53 -3.49 21.57
N GLN A 352 17.25 -4.38 20.89
CA GLN A 352 16.66 -5.46 20.12
C GLN A 352 15.86 -6.32 21.10
N VAL A 353 14.59 -6.57 20.80
CA VAL A 353 13.75 -7.44 21.62
C VAL A 353 14.29 -8.85 21.52
N GLU A 354 14.93 -9.34 22.58
CA GLU A 354 15.27 -10.75 22.73
C GLU A 354 13.97 -11.56 22.81
N VAL A 355 13.59 -12.16 21.68
CA VAL A 355 12.49 -13.12 21.63
C VAL A 355 13.03 -14.45 22.12
N VAL A 356 12.46 -14.99 23.20
CA VAL A 356 12.85 -16.32 23.72
C VAL A 356 12.50 -17.37 22.66
N PRO A 357 13.48 -18.04 22.02
CA PRO A 357 13.21 -19.01 20.96
C PRO A 357 12.37 -20.18 21.48
N GLY A 358 11.35 -20.59 20.72
CA GLY A 358 10.51 -21.75 21.02
C GLY A 358 9.33 -21.51 21.96
N VAL A 359 9.16 -20.29 22.51
CA VAL A 359 8.03 -19.98 23.41
C VAL A 359 6.83 -19.47 22.61
N SER A 360 5.79 -20.29 22.48
CA SER A 360 4.55 -19.95 21.77
C SER A 360 3.32 -20.47 22.53
N ILE A 361 2.19 -19.75 22.39
CA ILE A 361 0.89 -20.20 22.89
C ILE A 361 0.04 -20.58 21.67
N PRO A 362 -0.36 -21.87 21.53
CA PRO A 362 -1.22 -22.33 20.45
C PRO A 362 -2.53 -21.56 20.35
N ASP A 363 -3.05 -21.45 19.13
CA ASP A 363 -4.36 -20.85 18.91
C ASP A 363 -5.49 -21.79 19.34
N LEU A 364 -6.54 -21.20 19.88
CA LEU A 364 -7.74 -21.95 20.26
C LEU A 364 -8.48 -22.37 19.00
N LYS A 365 -8.84 -23.65 18.91
CA LYS A 365 -9.69 -24.17 17.82
C LYS A 365 -11.05 -23.47 17.86
N LYS A 366 -11.71 -23.37 16.70
CA LYS A 366 -13.08 -22.87 16.62
C LYS A 366 -14.05 -23.96 17.11
N GLY A 367 -15.08 -23.57 17.84
CA GLY A 367 -16.17 -24.45 18.26
C GLY A 367 -16.58 -24.25 19.71
N ASP A 368 -17.63 -24.96 20.09
CA ASP A 368 -18.39 -24.71 21.32
C ASP A 368 -17.61 -25.01 22.60
N ARG A 369 -16.53 -25.80 22.47
CA ARG A 369 -15.62 -26.19 23.55
C ARG A 369 -14.27 -25.47 23.51
N ALA A 370 -14.13 -24.43 22.69
CA ALA A 370 -12.87 -23.66 22.58
C ALA A 370 -12.42 -23.02 23.90
N TRP A 371 -13.37 -22.69 24.79
CA TRP A 371 -13.06 -22.08 26.09
C TRP A 371 -12.55 -23.12 27.11
N LEU A 372 -12.97 -24.39 27.00
CA LEU A 372 -12.40 -25.48 27.79
C LEU A 372 -10.93 -25.71 27.43
N GLU A 373 -10.59 -25.56 26.15
CA GLU A 373 -9.20 -25.59 25.72
C GLU A 373 -8.40 -24.43 26.33
N ALA A 374 -9.00 -23.24 26.45
CA ALA A 374 -8.35 -22.10 27.12
C ALA A 374 -8.10 -22.37 28.61
N VAL A 375 -9.03 -23.06 29.28
CA VAL A 375 -8.90 -23.51 30.68
C VAL A 375 -7.80 -24.56 30.80
N ARG A 376 -7.79 -25.58 29.92
CA ARG A 376 -6.77 -26.63 29.85
C ARG A 376 -5.36 -26.05 29.66
N GLN A 377 -5.18 -25.17 28.69
CA GLN A 377 -3.89 -24.48 28.46
C GLN A 377 -3.44 -23.69 29.69
N TRP A 378 -4.37 -23.10 30.44
CA TRP A 378 -4.03 -22.32 31.63
C TRP A 378 -3.58 -23.18 32.81
N GLU A 379 -4.31 -24.25 33.09
CA GLU A 379 -4.17 -25.08 34.30
C GLU A 379 -3.18 -26.25 34.11
N ASP A 380 -3.28 -26.97 32.99
CA ASP A 380 -2.55 -28.22 32.74
C ASP A 380 -1.46 -28.05 31.67
N GLY A 381 -1.68 -27.15 30.71
CA GLY A 381 -0.85 -27.03 29.50
C GLY A 381 -1.27 -28.01 28.39
N ASP A 382 -0.35 -28.28 27.48
CA ASP A 382 -0.51 -29.27 26.40
C ASP A 382 0.85 -29.96 26.12
N PRO A 383 1.11 -31.13 26.74
CA PRO A 383 2.37 -31.86 26.58
C PRO A 383 2.70 -32.23 25.12
N ASP A 384 1.67 -32.53 24.31
CA ASP A 384 1.81 -32.90 22.90
C ASP A 384 2.31 -31.72 22.04
N GLN A 385 2.11 -30.49 22.53
CA GLN A 385 2.57 -29.25 21.90
C GLN A 385 3.71 -28.60 22.69
N HIS A 386 4.35 -29.32 23.61
CA HIS A 386 5.39 -28.83 24.52
C HIS A 386 4.99 -27.57 25.30
N LEU A 387 3.69 -27.41 25.59
CA LEU A 387 3.15 -26.28 26.32
C LEU A 387 3.04 -26.62 27.80
N THR A 388 3.83 -25.96 28.65
CA THR A 388 3.62 -26.02 30.10
C THR A 388 2.43 -25.15 30.52
N ALA A 389 1.78 -25.50 31.62
CA ALA A 389 0.64 -24.74 32.16
C ALA A 389 0.95 -23.24 32.28
N LEU A 390 0.13 -22.41 31.63
CA LEU A 390 0.40 -20.96 31.52
C LEU A 390 0.41 -20.23 32.87
N ARG A 391 -0.26 -20.79 33.90
CA ARG A 391 -0.22 -20.23 35.26
C ARG A 391 1.18 -20.26 35.89
N HIS A 392 2.02 -21.20 35.47
CA HIS A 392 3.39 -21.38 35.96
C HIS A 392 4.46 -20.80 35.04
N TRP A 393 4.07 -20.14 33.95
CA TRP A 393 5.02 -19.50 33.06
C TRP A 393 5.81 -18.41 33.80
N PRO A 394 7.13 -18.33 33.56
CA PRO A 394 7.95 -17.31 34.18
C PRO A 394 7.72 -15.94 33.50
N PRO A 395 7.89 -14.81 34.19
CA PRO A 395 7.51 -13.49 33.68
C PRO A 395 8.15 -13.09 32.36
N GLU A 396 9.37 -13.56 32.09
CA GLU A 396 10.15 -13.30 30.87
C GLU A 396 9.42 -13.84 29.63
N HIS A 397 8.62 -14.89 29.79
CA HIS A 397 7.88 -15.51 28.70
C HIS A 397 6.63 -14.75 28.29
N TYR A 398 6.21 -13.70 29.01
CA TYR A 398 4.97 -12.96 28.69
C TYR A 398 5.00 -11.45 29.03
N SER A 399 6.10 -10.95 29.59
CA SER A 399 6.30 -9.54 29.95
C SER A 399 7.31 -8.88 29.02
N GLY A 400 7.58 -7.58 29.18
CA GLY A 400 8.54 -6.86 28.33
C GLY A 400 8.20 -6.97 26.83
N GLY A 401 9.18 -7.35 26.01
CA GLY A 401 9.00 -7.56 24.57
C GLY A 401 8.08 -8.74 24.22
N MET A 402 8.01 -9.77 25.07
CA MET A 402 7.12 -10.94 24.89
C MET A 402 5.64 -10.61 25.13
N ARG A 403 5.32 -9.42 25.68
CA ARG A 403 3.95 -8.97 25.91
C ARG A 403 3.09 -9.01 24.64
N MET A 404 3.69 -8.67 23.50
CA MET A 404 2.99 -8.62 22.20
C MET A 404 2.92 -9.99 21.52
N VAL A 405 3.74 -10.96 21.94
CA VAL A 405 3.82 -12.30 21.34
C VAL A 405 2.91 -13.27 22.08
N THR A 406 3.08 -13.40 23.39
CA THR A 406 2.41 -14.39 24.24
C THR A 406 1.59 -13.76 25.35
N GLY A 407 1.93 -12.54 25.78
CA GLY A 407 1.28 -11.85 26.91
C GLY A 407 -0.23 -11.65 26.72
N LEU A 408 -0.66 -11.26 25.52
CA LEU A 408 -2.08 -11.09 25.22
C LEU A 408 -2.84 -12.43 25.28
N LYS A 409 -2.32 -13.48 24.64
CA LYS A 409 -2.96 -14.81 24.64
C LYS A 409 -3.04 -15.38 26.06
N ARG A 410 -1.95 -15.26 26.84
CA ARG A 410 -1.91 -15.67 28.25
C ARG A 410 -2.96 -14.95 29.08
N SER A 411 -3.05 -13.62 28.96
CA SER A 411 -4.03 -12.81 29.70
C SER A 411 -5.48 -13.20 29.37
N GLN A 412 -5.77 -13.53 28.11
CA GLN A 412 -7.10 -14.02 27.73
C GLN A 412 -7.42 -15.37 28.38
N ARG A 413 -6.44 -16.28 28.46
CA ARG A 413 -6.62 -17.64 29.02
C ARG A 413 -6.86 -17.54 30.53
N LYS A 414 -6.09 -16.68 31.20
CA LYS A 414 -6.32 -16.31 32.59
C LYS A 414 -7.73 -15.79 32.83
N LEU A 415 -8.20 -14.85 32.01
CA LEU A 415 -9.51 -14.22 32.20
C LEU A 415 -10.66 -15.22 32.08
N ILE A 416 -10.57 -16.16 31.13
CA ILE A 416 -11.55 -17.24 30.96
C ILE A 416 -11.50 -18.18 32.17
N PHE A 417 -10.28 -18.57 32.59
CA PHE A 417 -10.09 -19.44 33.74
C PHE A 417 -10.62 -18.83 35.04
N ASP A 418 -10.25 -17.60 35.37
CA ASP A 418 -10.69 -16.91 36.59
C ASP A 418 -12.23 -16.86 36.66
N GLU A 419 -12.89 -16.63 35.52
CA GLU A 419 -14.35 -16.60 35.46
C GLU A 419 -14.98 -18.00 35.60
N TYR A 420 -14.33 -19.02 35.04
CA TYR A 420 -14.75 -20.41 35.20
C TYR A 420 -14.61 -20.87 36.66
N ASP A 421 -13.48 -20.54 37.30
CA ASP A 421 -13.21 -20.81 38.71
C ASP A 421 -14.24 -20.10 39.62
N ARG A 422 -14.56 -18.83 39.30
CA ARG A 422 -15.60 -18.06 40.00
C ARG A 422 -17.00 -18.71 39.92
N LEU A 423 -17.30 -19.41 38.82
CA LEU A 423 -18.54 -20.16 38.65
C LEU A 423 -18.46 -21.59 39.22
N GLY A 424 -17.49 -21.85 40.10
CA GLY A 424 -17.33 -23.12 40.80
C GLY A 424 -16.85 -24.25 39.88
N ARG A 425 -16.17 -23.91 38.77
CA ARG A 425 -15.71 -24.86 37.75
C ARG A 425 -16.83 -25.78 37.24
N ASN A 426 -18.05 -25.24 37.16
CA ASN A 426 -19.21 -25.95 36.68
C ASN A 426 -19.50 -25.54 35.24
N GLU A 427 -19.31 -26.47 34.30
CA GLU A 427 -19.53 -26.24 32.87
C GLU A 427 -20.96 -25.80 32.56
N ALA A 428 -21.97 -26.37 33.23
CA ALA A 428 -23.37 -26.00 33.01
C ALA A 428 -23.66 -24.57 33.47
N GLU A 429 -23.15 -24.17 34.64
CA GLU A 429 -23.29 -22.79 35.13
C GLU A 429 -22.50 -21.79 34.28
N PHE A 430 -21.34 -22.18 33.74
CA PHE A 430 -20.56 -21.36 32.82
C PHE A 430 -21.31 -21.12 31.49
N ILE A 431 -21.88 -22.17 30.90
CA ILE A 431 -22.67 -22.06 29.67
C ILE A 431 -23.95 -21.26 29.90
N LYS A 432 -24.61 -21.44 31.05
CA LYS A 432 -25.81 -20.68 31.43
C LYS A 432 -25.52 -19.20 31.63
N ALA A 433 -24.40 -18.86 32.28
CA ALA A 433 -23.98 -17.46 32.48
C ALA A 433 -23.51 -16.80 31.18
N TYR A 434 -22.90 -17.59 30.29
CA TYR A 434 -22.36 -17.12 29.01
C TYR A 434 -22.92 -17.94 27.85
N PRO A 435 -24.21 -17.78 27.51
CA PRO A 435 -24.85 -18.58 26.47
C PRO A 435 -24.23 -18.31 25.10
N LYS A 436 -23.55 -17.19 24.88
CA LYS A 436 -22.83 -16.88 23.61
C LYS A 436 -21.41 -17.49 23.54
N SER A 437 -20.96 -18.21 24.58
CA SER A 437 -19.66 -18.87 24.67
C SER A 437 -19.36 -19.81 23.49
N HIS A 438 -20.39 -20.39 22.88
CA HIS A 438 -20.26 -21.30 21.75
C HIS A 438 -19.93 -20.60 20.42
N THR A 439 -20.27 -19.32 20.27
CA THR A 439 -20.14 -18.64 18.95
C THR A 439 -18.74 -18.12 18.64
N SER A 440 -17.98 -17.65 19.65
CA SER A 440 -16.62 -17.11 19.47
C SER A 440 -15.97 -16.77 20.80
N ILE A 441 -14.67 -17.08 20.94
CA ILE A 441 -13.83 -16.67 22.08
C ILE A 441 -13.81 -15.14 22.25
N ALA A 442 -13.83 -14.38 21.16
CA ALA A 442 -13.84 -12.92 21.25
C ALA A 442 -15.13 -12.41 21.92
N LYS A 443 -16.28 -12.93 21.50
CA LYS A 443 -17.59 -12.59 22.10
C LYS A 443 -17.68 -13.04 23.56
N LEU A 444 -17.10 -14.19 23.89
CA LEU A 444 -17.00 -14.67 25.28
C LEU A 444 -16.19 -13.69 26.13
N LEU A 445 -14.99 -13.31 25.70
CA LEU A 445 -14.13 -12.38 26.43
C LEU A 445 -14.81 -11.02 26.66
N ASP A 446 -15.53 -10.50 25.67
CA ASP A 446 -16.26 -9.24 25.82
C ASP A 446 -17.42 -9.37 26.81
N ALA A 447 -18.15 -10.48 26.79
CA ALA A 447 -19.21 -10.76 27.77
C ALA A 447 -18.65 -10.87 29.20
N ILE A 448 -17.52 -11.56 29.39
CA ILE A 448 -16.86 -11.68 30.69
C ILE A 448 -16.40 -10.30 31.18
N ARG A 449 -15.81 -9.47 30.32
CA ARG A 449 -15.38 -8.10 30.67
C ARG A 449 -16.56 -7.21 31.06
N GLN A 450 -17.67 -7.28 30.33
CA GLN A 450 -18.88 -6.53 30.67
C GLN A 450 -19.46 -6.98 32.02
N SER A 451 -19.48 -8.28 32.27
CA SER A 451 -19.91 -8.87 33.54
C SER A 451 -19.00 -8.44 34.70
N ASN A 452 -17.68 -8.46 34.51
CA ASN A 452 -16.69 -7.97 35.49
C ASN A 452 -16.82 -6.46 35.76
N LYS A 453 -17.21 -5.67 34.76
CA LYS A 453 -17.49 -4.23 34.93
C LYS A 453 -18.77 -4.02 35.73
N ALA A 454 -19.85 -4.75 35.42
CA ALA A 454 -21.11 -4.68 36.15
C ALA A 454 -20.97 -5.09 37.62
N ARG A 455 -20.09 -6.06 37.91
CA ARG A 455 -19.77 -6.51 39.27
C ARG A 455 -18.78 -5.61 40.02
N GLY A 456 -18.25 -4.55 39.41
CA GLY A 456 -17.26 -3.67 40.04
C GLY A 456 -15.89 -4.31 40.26
N VAL A 457 -15.62 -5.50 39.73
CA VAL A 457 -14.31 -6.19 39.80
C VAL A 457 -13.25 -5.41 39.02
N THR A 458 -13.69 -4.71 37.96
CA THR A 458 -12.81 -3.80 37.22
C THR A 458 -13.02 -2.37 37.74
N VAL A 459 -12.10 -1.87 38.56
CA VAL A 459 -12.08 -0.45 38.91
C VAL A 459 -11.87 0.33 37.61
N GLY A 460 -12.86 1.13 37.23
CA GLY A 460 -12.71 2.06 36.11
C GLY A 460 -11.44 2.87 36.34
N ARG A 461 -10.48 2.75 35.43
CA ARG A 461 -9.21 3.47 35.55
C ARG A 461 -9.55 4.95 35.66
N ARG A 462 -9.33 5.56 36.84
CA ARG A 462 -9.51 7.01 37.03
C ARG A 462 -8.81 7.70 35.85
N SER A 463 -9.58 8.46 35.08
CA SER A 463 -9.03 9.41 34.14
C SER A 463 -7.97 10.22 34.90
N LYS A 464 -6.77 10.33 34.34
CA LYS A 464 -5.71 11.21 34.89
C LYS A 464 -6.10 12.69 34.83
N ARG A 465 -7.25 13.05 34.26
CA ARG A 465 -7.85 14.37 34.42
C ARG A 465 -8.79 14.27 35.61
N GLY A 466 -8.39 14.88 36.73
CA GLY A 466 -9.21 15.02 37.91
C GLY A 466 -10.59 15.58 37.57
N SER A 467 -11.59 15.18 38.34
CA SER A 467 -12.88 15.85 38.40
C SER A 467 -12.66 17.32 38.74
N VAL A 468 -13.25 18.20 37.93
CA VAL A 468 -13.39 19.62 38.27
C VAL A 468 -14.59 19.69 39.22
N GLU A 469 -14.32 20.01 40.49
CA GLU A 469 -15.31 20.62 41.38
C GLU A 469 -15.44 22.10 41.05
#